data_AF-A0A8T6P2C7-F1
#
_entry.id   AF-A0A8T6P2C7-F1
#
_cell.length_a   1.000
_cell.length_b   1.000
_cell.length_c   1.000
_cell.angle_alpha   90.00
_cell.angle_beta   90.00
_cell.angle_gamma   90.00
#
_symmetry.space_group_name_H-M   'P 1'
#
loop_
_entity.id
_entity.type
_entity.pdbx_description
1 polymer ?
#
loop_
_entity_poly.entity_id
_entity_poly.type
_entity_poly.pdbx_seq_one_letter_code
_entity_poly.pdbx_strand_id
1 'polypeptide(L)'
;RDRHNGLNRLFGGGGPAQGGQAPPANPFPAPPSGVPPPGAPPPGNGPGVAGGPTGEIGQPGVLRLLVPPLSNEIGWLLPFGLASIILVALATPLQMPLADQHKSLILWGGWLLTAAVFFSVAEFYHAYYLVMIGAPLAALVAMGLTRFWAIARRRPAFGWGMLALSALLTVVLQAWIAADYVDSLVLAALSSSMVAVGVILMTISLINRDRRLQAISALTLVSSMLMIPFVWSVMTTLEATPNVPLPSAYGDKAGPRGPVERSNHSGDPLLAYLLANTQDVFYLAAVPSSHDGSQWVIDTGQPVLYMGGFNGRDPVVGAEDLQARVDAGDLRYILLNGAGSASSTGITGWVRQECVLVDEPVTGGRTLYRCD
;
A
#
# COMPACT_ATOMS: atom_id res chain seq x y z
N ARG A 1 10.54 -23.21 15.66
CA ARG A 1 9.29 -23.60 16.37
C ARG A 1 8.56 -22.28 16.65
N ASP A 2 7.88 -21.77 15.62
CA ASP A 2 7.36 -20.41 15.59
C ASP A 2 6.19 -20.23 16.55
N ARG A 3 6.26 -19.20 17.40
CA ARG A 3 5.12 -18.76 18.19
C ARG A 3 4.70 -17.37 17.70
N HIS A 4 3.63 -17.38 16.91
CA HIS A 4 2.81 -16.20 16.63
C HIS A 4 2.11 -15.74 17.92
N ASN A 5 2.33 -14.49 18.33
CA ASN A 5 1.67 -13.86 19.48
C ASN A 5 0.39 -13.09 19.09
N GLY A 6 -0.27 -13.45 17.98
CA GLY A 6 -1.43 -12.70 17.46
C GLY A 6 -2.74 -12.92 18.23
N LEU A 7 -2.97 -14.12 18.75
CA LEU A 7 -4.29 -14.50 19.29
C LEU A 7 -4.51 -14.08 20.77
N ASN A 8 -3.44 -13.89 21.55
CA ASN A 8 -3.56 -13.51 22.97
C ASN A 8 -4.05 -12.07 23.20
N ARG A 9 -4.06 -11.22 22.16
CA ARG A 9 -4.61 -9.85 22.25
C ARG A 9 -6.11 -9.79 21.95
N LEU A 10 -6.69 -10.82 21.33
CA LEU A 10 -8.10 -10.84 20.90
C LEU A 10 -9.04 -11.45 21.95
N PHE A 11 -8.53 -12.33 22.81
CA PHE A 11 -9.33 -12.99 23.83
C PHE A 11 -8.73 -12.65 25.20
N GLY A 12 -9.22 -11.56 25.80
CA GLY A 12 -8.80 -11.09 27.11
C GLY A 12 -8.90 -12.16 28.19
N GLY A 13 -7.83 -12.93 28.35
CA GLY A 13 -7.61 -13.86 29.46
C GLY A 13 -6.86 -13.14 30.57
N GLY A 14 -7.53 -12.23 31.26
CA GLY A 14 -7.02 -11.60 32.47
C GLY A 14 -7.14 -12.54 33.68
N GLY A 15 -6.08 -12.60 34.49
CA GLY A 15 -6.05 -13.11 35.86
C GLY A 15 -5.00 -12.33 36.66
N PRO A 16 -5.16 -12.18 37.99
CA PRO A 16 -5.54 -10.88 38.58
C PRO A 16 -4.38 -10.00 39.07
N ALA A 17 -4.72 -8.72 39.23
CA ALA A 17 -3.87 -7.62 39.66
C ALA A 17 -3.30 -7.75 41.09
N GLN A 18 -2.03 -7.39 41.24
CA GLN A 18 -1.49 -6.80 42.48
C GLN A 18 -0.95 -5.40 42.15
N GLY A 19 -1.33 -4.44 42.99
CA GLY A 19 -1.12 -3.01 42.77
C GLY A 19 0.33 -2.56 42.82
N GLY A 20 0.65 -1.59 41.96
CA GLY A 20 1.87 -0.80 42.00
C GLY A 20 1.52 0.68 42.10
N GLN A 21 2.10 1.35 43.09
CA GLN A 21 1.98 2.78 43.38
C GLN A 21 2.28 3.68 42.18
N ALA A 22 1.64 4.85 42.16
CA ALA A 22 1.98 5.95 41.28
C ALA A 22 3.45 6.39 41.47
N PRO A 23 4.21 6.68 40.40
CA PRO A 23 5.54 7.25 40.54
C PRO A 23 5.47 8.71 41.05
N PRO A 24 6.49 9.18 41.78
CA PRO A 24 6.50 10.51 42.39
C PRO A 24 6.58 11.63 41.34
N ALA A 25 6.03 12.80 41.70
CA ALA A 25 6.14 14.03 40.92
C ALA A 25 7.61 14.44 40.71
N ASN A 26 7.98 14.71 39.46
CA ASN A 26 9.33 15.08 39.06
C ASN A 26 9.64 16.54 39.51
N PRO A 27 10.77 16.83 40.20
CA PRO A 27 11.00 18.11 40.86
C PRO A 27 11.76 19.15 40.01
N PHE A 28 11.78 19.03 38.69
CA PHE A 28 12.54 19.95 37.80
C PHE A 28 11.62 20.79 36.90
N PRO A 29 11.86 22.11 36.78
CA PRO A 29 11.03 22.98 35.95
C PRO A 29 11.23 22.68 34.45
N ALA A 30 10.14 22.74 33.69
CA ALA A 30 10.14 22.52 32.25
C ALA A 30 11.06 23.52 31.51
N PRO A 31 11.83 23.07 30.50
CA PRO A 31 12.61 23.99 29.66
C PRO A 31 11.67 24.79 28.74
N PRO A 32 12.05 26.05 28.39
CA PRO A 32 11.18 26.96 27.65
C PRO A 32 10.97 26.52 26.20
N SER A 33 9.75 26.79 25.75
CA SER A 33 9.17 26.60 24.42
C SER A 33 10.04 27.04 23.25
N GLY A 34 10.20 26.14 22.28
CA GLY A 34 10.83 26.40 20.99
C GLY A 34 10.75 25.20 20.04
N VAL A 35 9.56 24.63 19.85
CA VAL A 35 9.31 23.59 18.84
C VAL A 35 8.49 24.23 17.71
N PRO A 36 8.95 24.27 16.45
CA PRO A 36 8.11 24.67 15.33
C PRO A 36 6.95 23.68 15.14
N PRO A 37 5.79 24.10 14.62
CA PRO A 37 4.62 23.24 14.53
C PRO A 37 4.86 22.01 13.62
N PRO A 38 4.17 20.88 13.86
CA PRO A 38 4.32 19.68 13.02
C PRO A 38 3.85 19.98 11.60
N GLY A 39 4.74 19.80 10.61
CA GLY A 39 4.44 20.07 9.20
C GLY A 39 5.62 20.56 8.35
N ALA A 40 6.80 20.79 8.93
CA ALA A 40 7.98 21.10 8.13
C ALA A 40 8.55 19.83 7.48
N PRO A 41 8.81 19.81 6.15
CA PRO A 41 9.51 18.70 5.52
C PRO A 41 10.94 18.59 6.10
N PRO A 42 11.50 17.36 6.20
CA PRO A 42 12.85 17.19 6.73
C PRO A 42 13.87 17.98 5.89
N PRO A 43 14.96 18.51 6.50
CA PRO A 43 16.02 19.16 5.75
C PRO A 43 16.56 18.20 4.69
N GLY A 44 16.58 18.67 3.45
CA GLY A 44 16.92 17.86 2.29
C GLY A 44 18.33 17.29 2.39
N ASN A 45 18.43 15.96 2.28
CA ASN A 45 19.69 15.29 1.99
C ASN A 45 19.88 15.25 0.48
N GLY A 46 20.78 16.10 -0.02
CA GLY A 46 21.50 15.92 -1.29
C GLY A 46 20.70 16.12 -2.59
N PRO A 47 21.36 16.61 -3.66
CA PRO A 47 20.71 16.83 -4.94
C PRO A 47 20.52 15.48 -5.65
N GLY A 48 19.28 14.99 -5.75
CA GLY A 48 18.97 13.89 -6.69
C GLY A 48 17.80 12.95 -6.39
N VAL A 49 17.07 13.07 -5.28
CA VAL A 49 15.95 12.14 -4.99
C VAL A 49 14.61 12.86 -5.07
N ALA A 50 14.01 12.87 -6.25
CA ALA A 50 12.60 13.17 -6.43
C ALA A 50 11.76 12.01 -5.87
N GLY A 51 11.56 11.97 -4.55
CA GLY A 51 10.94 10.83 -3.86
C GLY A 51 10.18 11.21 -2.59
N GLY A 52 9.46 12.32 -2.59
CA GLY A 52 8.53 12.66 -1.51
C GLY A 52 7.26 11.78 -1.52
N PRO A 53 6.45 11.81 -0.43
CA PRO A 53 5.16 11.08 -0.32
C PRO A 53 4.19 11.31 -1.49
N THR A 54 4.38 12.39 -2.25
CA THR A 54 3.57 12.77 -3.41
C THR A 54 3.75 11.86 -4.64
N GLY A 55 4.81 11.04 -4.68
CA GLY A 55 5.07 10.15 -5.82
C GLY A 55 4.05 9.02 -5.96
N GLU A 56 3.66 8.40 -4.83
CA GLU A 56 2.79 7.21 -4.80
C GLU A 56 1.31 7.55 -5.02
N ILE A 57 0.87 8.71 -4.53
CA ILE A 57 -0.55 9.08 -4.50
C ILE A 57 -0.89 10.21 -5.48
N GLY A 58 0.10 10.83 -6.11
CA GLY A 58 -0.12 11.94 -7.04
C GLY A 58 -0.71 13.20 -6.36
N GLN A 59 -1.12 14.16 -7.18
CA GLN A 59 -1.66 15.44 -6.71
C GLN A 59 -3.10 15.29 -6.19
N PRO A 60 -3.46 15.91 -5.06
CA PRO A 60 -4.84 15.98 -4.59
C PRO A 60 -5.79 16.54 -5.67
N GLY A 61 -6.99 15.97 -5.76
CA GLY A 61 -7.98 16.38 -6.76
C GLY A 61 -9.19 15.46 -6.85
N VAL A 62 -10.28 15.99 -7.41
CA VAL A 62 -11.54 15.24 -7.59
C VAL A 62 -11.34 14.00 -8.47
N LEU A 63 -10.49 14.12 -9.50
CA LEU A 63 -10.18 13.02 -10.43
C LEU A 63 -8.97 12.18 -10.00
N ARG A 64 -8.41 12.40 -8.81
CA ARG A 64 -7.16 11.75 -8.36
C ARG A 64 -7.21 10.21 -8.46
N LEU A 65 -8.35 9.60 -8.15
CA LEU A 65 -8.55 8.14 -8.22
C LEU A 65 -8.70 7.60 -9.64
N LEU A 66 -8.84 8.48 -10.63
CA LEU A 66 -9.04 8.13 -12.05
C LEU A 66 -7.84 8.51 -12.92
N VAL A 67 -6.80 9.13 -12.34
CA VAL A 67 -5.57 9.49 -13.05
C VAL A 67 -4.36 8.77 -12.43
N PRO A 68 -3.24 8.61 -13.16
CA PRO A 68 -2.01 8.11 -12.58
C PRO A 68 -1.55 8.98 -11.40
N PRO A 69 -0.95 8.40 -10.35
CA PRO A 69 -0.52 7.00 -10.22
C PRO A 69 -1.58 6.03 -9.70
N LEU A 70 -2.78 6.48 -9.30
CA LEU A 70 -3.76 5.65 -8.57
C LEU A 70 -4.80 4.95 -9.45
N SER A 71 -4.88 5.30 -10.74
CA SER A 71 -5.97 4.83 -11.61
C SER A 71 -5.95 3.32 -11.86
N ASN A 72 -4.77 2.67 -11.87
CA ASN A 72 -4.65 1.21 -11.97
C ASN A 72 -4.96 0.47 -10.65
N GLU A 73 -5.04 1.16 -9.51
CA GLU A 73 -5.32 0.54 -8.22
C GLU A 73 -6.83 0.29 -8.03
N ILE A 74 -7.66 1.30 -8.30
CA ILE A 74 -9.11 1.24 -8.04
C ILE A 74 -9.99 1.79 -9.18
N GLY A 75 -9.40 2.47 -10.15
CA GLY A 75 -10.13 3.24 -11.17
C GLY A 75 -10.99 2.40 -12.13
N TRP A 76 -10.72 1.10 -12.24
CA TRP A 76 -11.32 0.20 -13.25
C TRP A 76 -12.85 0.22 -13.33
N LEU A 77 -13.53 0.21 -12.18
CA LEU A 77 -15.00 0.16 -12.10
C LEU A 77 -15.57 1.35 -11.31
N LEU A 78 -14.72 2.25 -10.84
CA LEU A 78 -15.12 3.33 -9.94
C LEU A 78 -16.23 4.22 -10.55
N PRO A 79 -16.15 4.68 -11.81
CA PRO A 79 -17.23 5.48 -12.39
C PRO A 79 -18.53 4.69 -12.56
N PHE A 80 -18.45 3.40 -12.86
CA PHE A 80 -19.64 2.53 -12.90
C PHE A 80 -20.30 2.41 -11.53
N GLY A 81 -19.51 2.22 -10.47
CA GLY A 81 -19.99 2.18 -9.09
C GLY A 81 -20.68 3.49 -8.67
N LEU A 82 -20.06 4.63 -8.99
CA LEU A 82 -20.64 5.96 -8.73
C LEU A 82 -21.92 6.20 -9.52
N ALA A 83 -21.96 5.84 -10.81
CA ALA A 83 -23.16 5.92 -11.63
C ALA A 83 -24.28 5.00 -11.10
N SER A 84 -23.92 3.85 -10.53
CA SER A 84 -24.87 2.93 -9.92
C SER A 84 -25.57 3.53 -8.69
N ILE A 85 -24.90 4.39 -7.92
CA ILE A 85 -25.53 5.14 -6.83
C ILE A 85 -26.67 6.00 -7.39
N ILE A 86 -26.38 6.78 -8.42
CA ILE A 86 -27.35 7.68 -9.07
C ILE A 86 -28.51 6.88 -9.65
N LEU A 87 -28.21 5.80 -10.37
CA LEU A 87 -29.22 4.93 -10.98
C LEU A 87 -30.18 4.36 -9.93
N VAL A 88 -29.65 3.82 -8.82
CA VAL A 88 -30.44 3.21 -7.76
C VAL A 88 -31.27 4.27 -7.03
N ALA A 89 -30.69 5.45 -6.77
CA ALA A 89 -31.36 6.56 -6.12
C ALA A 89 -32.53 7.11 -6.96
N LEU A 90 -32.33 7.31 -8.28
CA LEU A 90 -33.38 7.81 -9.16
C LEU A 90 -34.47 6.78 -9.47
N ALA A 91 -34.13 5.49 -9.45
CA ALA A 91 -35.08 4.43 -9.74
C ALA A 91 -36.02 4.10 -8.57
N THR A 92 -35.72 4.57 -7.36
CA THR A 92 -36.45 4.21 -6.14
C THR A 92 -36.94 5.47 -5.43
N PRO A 93 -38.26 5.73 -5.36
CA PRO A 93 -38.75 6.90 -4.62
C PRO A 93 -38.46 6.73 -3.13
N LEU A 94 -38.03 7.83 -2.49
CA LEU A 94 -37.78 7.85 -1.05
C LEU A 94 -39.11 7.62 -0.31
N GLN A 95 -39.18 6.55 0.47
CA GLN A 95 -40.36 6.17 1.26
C GLN A 95 -39.95 5.97 2.72
N MET A 96 -40.85 6.34 3.64
CA MET A 96 -40.68 6.13 5.08
C MET A 96 -41.67 5.08 5.59
N PRO A 97 -41.21 4.08 6.40
CA PRO A 97 -39.82 3.84 6.81
C PRO A 97 -38.92 3.43 5.63
N LEU A 98 -37.62 3.71 5.74
CA LEU A 98 -36.65 3.44 4.68
C LEU A 98 -36.69 1.96 4.25
N ALA A 99 -36.99 1.71 2.98
CA ALA A 99 -36.88 0.38 2.40
C ALA A 99 -35.43 -0.16 2.44
N ASP A 100 -35.25 -1.48 2.46
CA ASP A 100 -33.92 -2.11 2.60
C ASP A 100 -32.95 -1.76 1.46
N GLN A 101 -33.49 -1.42 0.29
CA GLN A 101 -32.71 -0.89 -0.85
C GLN A 101 -32.07 0.46 -0.52
N HIS A 102 -32.80 1.35 0.17
CA HIS A 102 -32.27 2.64 0.61
C HIS A 102 -31.24 2.46 1.72
N LYS A 103 -31.48 1.55 2.67
CA LYS A 103 -30.50 1.23 3.73
C LYS A 103 -29.19 0.70 3.14
N SER A 104 -29.28 -0.22 2.18
CA SER A 104 -28.13 -0.74 1.44
C SER A 104 -27.39 0.37 0.70
N LEU A 105 -28.12 1.27 0.03
CA LEU A 105 -27.51 2.39 -0.69
C LEU A 105 -26.82 3.38 0.26
N ILE A 106 -27.42 3.67 1.41
CA ILE A 106 -26.80 4.54 2.43
C ILE A 106 -25.53 3.90 2.97
N LEU A 107 -25.55 2.60 3.28
CA LEU A 107 -24.38 1.89 3.79
C LEU A 107 -23.24 1.85 2.77
N TRP A 108 -23.49 1.29 1.58
CA TRP A 108 -22.44 1.05 0.59
C TRP A 108 -22.07 2.33 -0.17
N GLY A 109 -23.05 3.15 -0.52
CA GLY A 109 -22.85 4.45 -1.16
C GLY A 109 -22.19 5.45 -0.22
N GLY A 110 -22.63 5.53 1.03
CA GLY A 110 -22.01 6.38 2.05
C GLY A 110 -20.56 5.97 2.33
N TRP A 111 -20.27 4.68 2.43
CA TRP A 111 -18.90 4.17 2.55
C TRP A 111 -18.06 4.56 1.34
N LEU A 112 -18.49 4.21 0.12
CA LEU A 112 -17.74 4.53 -1.11
C LEU A 112 -17.44 6.04 -1.21
N LEU A 113 -18.46 6.88 -1.03
CA LEU A 113 -18.32 8.33 -1.17
C LEU A 113 -17.42 8.93 -0.11
N THR A 114 -17.54 8.49 1.15
CA THR A 114 -16.68 8.98 2.24
C THR A 114 -15.22 8.63 1.97
N ALA A 115 -14.94 7.38 1.58
CA ALA A 115 -13.60 6.96 1.25
C ALA A 115 -13.06 7.69 0.00
N ALA A 116 -13.86 7.80 -1.06
CA ALA A 116 -13.46 8.49 -2.28
C ALA A 116 -13.11 9.97 -2.02
N VAL A 117 -13.92 10.67 -1.23
CA VAL A 117 -13.63 12.06 -0.83
C VAL A 117 -12.33 12.14 -0.03
N PHE A 118 -12.17 11.28 0.98
CA PHE A 118 -10.94 11.25 1.79
C PHE A 118 -9.68 11.06 0.93
N PHE A 119 -9.66 10.05 0.07
CA PHE A 119 -8.48 9.78 -0.78
C PHE A 119 -8.27 10.84 -1.86
N SER A 120 -9.31 11.53 -2.31
CA SER A 120 -9.16 12.66 -3.23
C SER A 120 -8.45 13.87 -2.62
N VAL A 121 -8.58 14.10 -1.31
CA VAL A 121 -8.06 15.31 -0.64
C VAL A 121 -6.88 15.05 0.30
N ALA A 122 -6.70 13.84 0.81
CA ALA A 122 -5.70 13.52 1.82
C ALA A 122 -4.27 13.74 1.29
N GLU A 123 -3.42 14.35 2.13
CA GLU A 123 -2.04 14.67 1.75
C GLU A 123 -1.07 13.50 1.96
N PHE A 124 -1.45 12.52 2.78
CA PHE A 124 -0.61 11.39 3.12
C PHE A 124 -1.43 10.11 3.31
N TYR A 125 -1.11 9.09 2.53
CA TYR A 125 -1.50 7.70 2.68
C TYR A 125 -0.69 6.87 1.67
N HIS A 126 -0.77 5.54 1.77
CA HIS A 126 -0.19 4.63 0.78
C HIS A 126 -1.28 4.07 -0.13
N ALA A 127 -0.97 3.83 -1.40
CA ALA A 127 -1.89 3.39 -2.44
C ALA A 127 -2.66 2.12 -2.03
N TYR A 128 -2.02 1.20 -1.31
CA TYR A 128 -2.66 -0.03 -0.84
C TYR A 128 -3.84 0.20 0.12
N TYR A 129 -3.97 1.39 0.74
CA TYR A 129 -5.16 1.74 1.53
C TYR A 129 -6.43 1.81 0.68
N LEU A 130 -6.32 1.99 -0.64
CA LEU A 130 -7.47 1.98 -1.55
C LEU A 130 -8.22 0.64 -1.55
N VAL A 131 -7.63 -0.44 -1.02
CA VAL A 131 -8.33 -1.72 -0.77
C VAL A 131 -9.61 -1.53 0.04
N MET A 132 -9.68 -0.50 0.91
CA MET A 132 -10.88 -0.16 1.69
C MET A 132 -12.11 0.18 0.84
N ILE A 133 -11.90 0.57 -0.43
CA ILE A 133 -12.96 0.90 -1.38
C ILE A 133 -13.51 -0.35 -2.09
N GLY A 134 -12.76 -1.46 -2.11
CA GLY A 134 -13.10 -2.64 -2.91
C GLY A 134 -14.48 -3.22 -2.58
N ALA A 135 -14.79 -3.43 -1.29
CA ALA A 135 -16.07 -3.98 -0.85
C ALA A 135 -17.29 -3.11 -1.21
N PRO A 136 -17.34 -1.80 -0.87
CA PRO A 136 -18.48 -0.96 -1.26
C PRO A 136 -18.59 -0.80 -2.78
N LEU A 137 -17.46 -0.74 -3.50
CA LEU A 137 -17.49 -0.68 -4.96
C LEU A 137 -18.12 -1.93 -5.57
N ALA A 138 -17.71 -3.13 -5.12
CA ALA A 138 -18.28 -4.39 -5.59
C ALA A 138 -19.80 -4.48 -5.33
N ALA A 139 -20.24 -4.07 -4.13
CA ALA A 139 -21.66 -4.03 -3.78
C ALA A 139 -22.46 -3.09 -4.70
N LEU A 140 -21.93 -1.92 -5.00
CA LEU A 140 -22.57 -0.93 -5.87
C LEU A 140 -22.60 -1.36 -7.34
N VAL A 141 -21.53 -1.98 -7.84
CA VAL A 141 -21.50 -2.58 -9.18
C VAL A 141 -22.60 -3.65 -9.29
N ALA A 142 -22.72 -4.54 -8.30
CA ALA A 142 -23.76 -5.57 -8.27
C ALA A 142 -25.18 -4.97 -8.18
N MET A 143 -25.37 -3.93 -7.36
CA MET A 143 -26.64 -3.20 -7.29
C MET A 143 -27.00 -2.55 -8.63
N GLY A 144 -26.05 -1.93 -9.33
CA GLY A 144 -26.26 -1.36 -10.66
C GLY A 144 -26.68 -2.40 -11.69
N LEU A 145 -25.95 -3.51 -11.76
CA LEU A 145 -26.25 -4.62 -12.69
C LEU A 145 -27.63 -5.24 -12.44
N THR A 146 -27.99 -5.48 -11.17
CA THR A 146 -29.32 -6.01 -10.82
C THR A 146 -30.44 -5.03 -11.17
N ARG A 147 -30.20 -3.71 -11.08
CA ARG A 147 -31.16 -2.70 -11.55
C ARG A 147 -31.30 -2.69 -13.06
N PHE A 148 -30.21 -2.74 -13.83
CA PHE A 148 -30.28 -2.85 -15.28
C PHE A 148 -31.09 -4.07 -15.71
N TRP A 149 -30.83 -5.22 -15.08
CA TRP A 149 -31.60 -6.45 -15.33
C TRP A 149 -33.10 -6.27 -15.03
N ALA A 150 -33.45 -5.66 -13.89
CA ALA A 150 -34.83 -5.41 -13.52
C ALA A 150 -35.54 -4.46 -14.51
N ILE A 151 -34.86 -3.41 -14.95
CA ILE A 151 -35.36 -2.47 -15.96
C ILE A 151 -35.53 -3.18 -17.30
N ALA A 152 -34.53 -3.97 -17.73
CA ALA A 152 -34.56 -4.69 -19.00
C ALA A 152 -35.70 -5.70 -19.09
N ARG A 153 -36.12 -6.32 -17.98
CA ARG A 153 -37.32 -7.18 -17.97
C ARG A 153 -38.62 -6.45 -18.29
N ARG A 154 -38.70 -5.14 -18.01
CA ARG A 154 -39.88 -4.30 -18.28
C ARG A 154 -39.77 -3.51 -19.58
N ARG A 155 -38.59 -2.96 -19.85
CA ARG A 155 -38.25 -2.15 -21.02
C ARG A 155 -36.91 -2.65 -21.59
N PRO A 156 -36.92 -3.72 -22.40
CA PRO A 156 -35.71 -4.42 -22.82
C PRO A 156 -34.75 -3.53 -23.58
N ALA A 157 -35.23 -2.78 -24.57
CA ALA A 157 -34.37 -1.88 -25.35
C ALA A 157 -33.68 -0.82 -24.45
N PHE A 158 -34.41 -0.27 -23.49
CA PHE A 158 -33.86 0.74 -22.59
C PHE A 158 -32.87 0.15 -21.57
N GLY A 159 -33.27 -0.88 -20.83
CA GLY A 159 -32.41 -1.48 -19.79
C GLY A 159 -31.14 -2.10 -20.36
N TRP A 160 -31.27 -2.81 -21.48
CA TRP A 160 -30.10 -3.38 -22.15
C TRP A 160 -29.25 -2.34 -22.88
N GLY A 161 -29.86 -1.31 -23.46
CA GLY A 161 -29.14 -0.18 -24.03
C GLY A 161 -28.29 0.56 -22.99
N MET A 162 -28.81 0.76 -21.78
CA MET A 162 -28.05 1.35 -20.67
C MET A 162 -26.88 0.47 -20.23
N LEU A 163 -27.06 -0.85 -20.14
CA LEU A 163 -25.97 -1.78 -19.82
C LEU A 163 -24.88 -1.74 -20.90
N ALA A 164 -25.27 -1.81 -22.17
CA ALA A 164 -24.36 -1.75 -23.31
C ALA A 164 -23.55 -0.43 -23.32
N LEU A 165 -24.22 0.70 -23.11
CA LEU A 165 -23.56 2.00 -23.01
C LEU A 165 -22.60 2.06 -21.82
N SER A 166 -23.03 1.57 -20.65
CA SER A 166 -22.20 1.57 -19.43
C SER A 166 -20.95 0.69 -19.60
N ALA A 167 -21.10 -0.49 -20.23
CA ALA A 167 -19.99 -1.38 -20.54
C ALA A 167 -19.02 -0.73 -21.53
N LEU A 168 -19.53 -0.10 -22.59
CA LEU A 168 -18.71 0.64 -23.56
C LEU A 168 -17.90 1.75 -22.88
N LEU A 169 -18.55 2.62 -22.11
CA LEU A 169 -17.87 3.72 -21.41
C LEU A 169 -16.83 3.21 -20.41
N THR A 170 -17.16 2.13 -19.70
CA THR A 170 -16.25 1.50 -18.73
C THR A 170 -15.02 0.94 -19.44
N VAL A 171 -15.19 0.14 -20.50
CA VAL A 171 -14.07 -0.47 -21.22
C VAL A 171 -13.21 0.58 -21.93
N VAL A 172 -13.80 1.65 -22.47
CA VAL A 172 -13.04 2.78 -23.02
C VAL A 172 -12.15 3.42 -21.95
N LEU A 173 -12.70 3.68 -20.76
CA LEU A 173 -11.92 4.21 -19.65
C LEU A 173 -10.83 3.23 -19.21
N GLN A 174 -11.15 1.95 -19.05
CA GLN A 174 -10.18 0.94 -18.65
C GLN A 174 -9.05 0.79 -19.67
N ALA A 175 -9.35 0.87 -20.96
CA ALA A 175 -8.34 0.87 -22.02
C ALA A 175 -7.46 2.12 -21.97
N TRP A 176 -8.04 3.28 -21.68
CA TRP A 176 -7.30 4.53 -21.49
C TRP A 176 -6.37 4.45 -20.26
N ILE A 177 -6.89 3.98 -19.12
CA ILE A 177 -6.07 3.74 -17.91
C ILE A 177 -4.96 2.74 -18.24
N ALA A 178 -5.26 1.59 -18.83
CA ALA A 178 -4.26 0.56 -19.13
C ALA A 178 -3.13 1.10 -20.02
N ALA A 179 -3.43 1.97 -20.98
CA ALA A 179 -2.43 2.58 -21.86
C ALA A 179 -1.37 3.41 -21.10
N ASP A 180 -1.70 3.96 -19.92
CA ASP A 180 -0.73 4.69 -19.08
C ASP A 180 0.26 3.76 -18.36
N TYR A 181 -0.06 2.46 -18.22
CA TYR A 181 0.73 1.51 -17.41
C TYR A 181 1.38 0.38 -18.23
N VAL A 182 0.87 0.05 -19.41
CA VAL A 182 1.45 -0.96 -20.30
C VAL A 182 1.47 -0.49 -21.75
N ASP A 183 2.40 -0.99 -22.54
CA ASP A 183 2.45 -0.73 -24.00
C ASP A 183 1.58 -1.70 -24.81
N SER A 184 1.14 -2.80 -24.19
CA SER A 184 0.35 -3.83 -24.86
C SER A 184 -1.09 -3.36 -25.10
N LEU A 185 -1.47 -3.30 -26.38
CA LEU A 185 -2.85 -3.04 -26.80
C LEU A 185 -3.72 -4.30 -26.84
N VAL A 186 -3.14 -5.49 -26.64
CA VAL A 186 -3.85 -6.77 -26.81
C VAL A 186 -5.03 -6.88 -25.85
N LEU A 187 -4.82 -6.53 -24.58
CA LEU A 187 -5.85 -6.64 -23.56
C LEU A 187 -6.99 -5.62 -23.77
N ALA A 188 -6.63 -4.39 -24.14
CA ALA A 188 -7.58 -3.34 -24.49
C ALA A 188 -8.39 -3.73 -25.74
N ALA A 189 -7.74 -4.28 -26.77
CA ALA A 189 -8.38 -4.74 -27.99
C ALA A 189 -9.30 -5.94 -27.73
N LEU A 190 -8.90 -6.90 -26.90
CA LEU A 190 -9.72 -8.05 -26.52
C LEU A 190 -11.00 -7.59 -25.81
N SER A 191 -10.86 -6.74 -24.79
CA SER A 191 -12.01 -6.23 -24.01
C SER A 191 -12.94 -5.39 -24.89
N SER A 192 -12.39 -4.55 -25.76
CA SER A 192 -13.16 -3.75 -26.73
C SER A 192 -13.90 -4.64 -27.75
N SER A 193 -13.27 -5.73 -28.21
CA SER A 193 -13.89 -6.70 -29.11
C SER A 193 -15.05 -7.43 -28.43
N MET A 194 -14.91 -7.77 -27.14
CA MET A 194 -16.01 -8.36 -26.36
C MET A 194 -17.19 -7.39 -26.21
N VAL A 195 -16.94 -6.10 -25.98
CA VAL A 195 -18.01 -5.08 -25.99
C VAL A 195 -18.71 -5.04 -27.34
N ALA A 196 -17.96 -4.97 -28.44
CA ALA A 196 -18.52 -4.93 -29.79
C ALA A 196 -19.41 -6.15 -30.07
N VAL A 197 -18.92 -7.35 -29.75
CA VAL A 197 -19.70 -8.60 -29.85
C VAL A 197 -20.93 -8.55 -28.96
N GLY A 198 -20.79 -8.12 -27.70
CA GLY A 198 -21.91 -7.98 -26.76
C GLY A 198 -23.01 -7.05 -27.27
N VAL A 199 -22.65 -5.90 -27.85
CA VAL A 199 -23.58 -4.92 -28.44
C VAL A 199 -24.26 -5.48 -29.68
N ILE A 200 -23.52 -6.17 -30.57
CA ILE A 200 -24.08 -6.80 -31.77
C ILE A 200 -25.11 -7.88 -31.37
N LEU A 201 -24.71 -8.78 -30.46
CA LEU A 201 -25.60 -9.82 -29.95
C LEU A 201 -26.82 -9.22 -29.25
N MET A 202 -26.64 -8.14 -28.48
CA MET A 202 -27.74 -7.45 -27.83
C MET A 202 -28.73 -6.88 -28.85
N THR A 203 -28.23 -6.23 -29.91
CA THR A 203 -29.05 -5.67 -30.98
C THR A 203 -29.88 -6.75 -31.68
N ILE A 204 -29.23 -7.87 -32.07
CA ILE A 204 -29.90 -9.02 -32.68
C ILE A 204 -30.95 -9.60 -31.72
N SER A 205 -30.62 -9.72 -30.43
CA SER A 205 -31.52 -10.27 -29.41
C SER A 205 -32.76 -9.41 -29.15
N LEU A 206 -32.65 -8.09 -29.35
CA LEU A 206 -33.77 -7.15 -29.23
C LEU A 206 -34.69 -7.22 -30.45
N ILE A 207 -34.13 -7.37 -31.64
CA ILE A 207 -34.88 -7.55 -32.90
C ILE A 207 -35.65 -8.88 -32.87
N ASN A 208 -34.95 -9.97 -32.55
CA ASN A 208 -35.52 -11.32 -32.53
C ASN A 208 -36.31 -11.63 -31.25
N ARG A 209 -36.29 -10.72 -30.27
CA ARG A 209 -36.92 -10.87 -28.94
C ARG A 209 -36.50 -12.16 -28.21
N ASP A 210 -35.27 -12.62 -28.45
CA ASP A 210 -34.73 -13.84 -27.87
C ASP A 210 -34.13 -13.57 -26.48
N ARG A 211 -34.79 -14.10 -25.44
CA ARG A 211 -34.36 -13.94 -24.04
C ARG A 211 -33.05 -14.67 -23.73
N ARG A 212 -32.75 -15.78 -24.39
CA ARG A 212 -31.47 -16.50 -24.19
C ARG A 212 -30.34 -15.66 -24.74
N LEU A 213 -30.51 -15.11 -25.95
CA LEU A 213 -29.51 -14.26 -26.57
C LEU A 213 -29.29 -12.96 -25.78
N GLN A 214 -30.35 -12.40 -25.17
CA GLN A 214 -30.23 -11.27 -24.22
C GLN A 214 -29.40 -11.60 -22.98
N ALA A 215 -29.57 -12.80 -22.41
CA ALA A 215 -28.77 -13.22 -21.25
C ALA A 215 -27.30 -13.44 -21.64
N ILE A 216 -27.05 -14.05 -22.80
CA ILE A 216 -25.69 -14.26 -23.32
C ILE A 216 -25.02 -12.92 -23.60
N SER A 217 -25.70 -11.98 -24.28
CA SER A 217 -25.14 -10.67 -24.58
C SER A 217 -24.87 -9.85 -23.31
N ALA A 218 -25.78 -9.89 -22.33
CA ALA A 218 -25.56 -9.27 -21.02
C ALA A 218 -24.34 -9.85 -20.29
N LEU A 219 -24.19 -11.18 -20.32
CA LEU A 219 -23.02 -11.86 -19.74
C LEU A 219 -21.73 -11.43 -20.46
N THR A 220 -21.72 -11.38 -21.79
CA THR A 220 -20.56 -10.92 -22.58
C THR A 220 -20.18 -9.48 -22.24
N LEU A 221 -21.16 -8.59 -22.10
CA LEU A 221 -20.93 -7.19 -21.71
C LEU A 221 -20.35 -7.08 -20.29
N VAL A 222 -20.89 -7.83 -19.32
CA VAL A 222 -20.34 -7.84 -17.96
C VAL A 222 -18.92 -8.42 -17.95
N SER A 223 -18.68 -9.53 -18.64
CA SER A 223 -17.36 -10.14 -18.74
C SER A 223 -16.34 -9.19 -19.39
N SER A 224 -16.76 -8.37 -20.35
CA SER A 224 -15.87 -7.38 -20.98
C SER A 224 -15.36 -6.32 -19.99
N MET A 225 -16.19 -5.88 -19.04
CA MET A 225 -15.82 -4.91 -18.00
C MET A 225 -14.92 -5.52 -16.92
N LEU A 226 -14.95 -6.85 -16.77
CA LEU A 226 -14.15 -7.56 -15.78
C LEU A 226 -12.82 -8.06 -16.34
N MET A 227 -12.67 -8.13 -17.67
CA MET A 227 -11.49 -8.70 -18.33
C MET A 227 -10.19 -7.97 -17.95
N ILE A 228 -10.17 -6.64 -18.05
CA ILE A 228 -8.99 -5.84 -17.69
C ILE A 228 -8.62 -5.98 -16.21
N PRO A 229 -9.51 -5.70 -15.23
CA PRO A 229 -9.16 -5.84 -13.82
C PRO A 229 -8.85 -7.29 -13.40
N PHE A 230 -9.44 -8.29 -14.06
CA PHE A 230 -9.08 -9.69 -13.85
C PHE A 230 -7.64 -9.97 -14.26
N VAL A 231 -7.25 -9.60 -15.48
CA VAL A 231 -5.88 -9.78 -15.95
C VAL A 231 -4.92 -8.96 -15.09
N TRP A 232 -5.26 -7.73 -14.71
CA TRP A 232 -4.45 -6.92 -13.79
C TRP A 232 -4.22 -7.62 -12.44
N SER A 233 -5.26 -8.23 -11.87
CA SER A 233 -5.16 -8.98 -10.61
C SER A 233 -4.26 -10.21 -10.76
N VAL A 234 -4.38 -10.93 -11.88
CA VAL A 234 -3.53 -12.09 -12.20
C VAL A 234 -2.07 -11.66 -12.36
N MET A 235 -1.81 -10.62 -13.15
CA MET A 235 -0.45 -10.10 -13.37
C MET A 235 0.17 -9.60 -12.07
N THR A 236 -0.60 -8.87 -11.23
CA THR A 236 -0.15 -8.41 -9.91
C THR A 236 0.22 -9.59 -9.00
N THR A 237 -0.51 -10.69 -9.08
CA THR A 237 -0.26 -11.89 -8.25
C THR A 237 0.91 -12.72 -8.76
N LEU A 238 1.11 -12.78 -10.08
CA LEU A 238 2.17 -13.57 -10.72
C LEU A 238 3.48 -12.80 -10.87
N GLU A 239 3.48 -11.48 -10.71
CA GLU A 239 4.68 -10.68 -10.74
C GLU A 239 5.59 -11.08 -9.56
N ALA A 240 6.65 -11.82 -9.88
CA ALA A 240 7.56 -12.41 -8.92
C ALA A 240 8.50 -11.38 -8.26
N THR A 241 8.13 -10.09 -8.18
CA THR A 241 8.96 -9.08 -7.50
C THR A 241 8.97 -9.40 -6.00
N PRO A 242 10.06 -10.00 -5.48
CA PRO A 242 10.07 -10.45 -4.11
C PRO A 242 10.39 -9.22 -3.26
N ASN A 243 9.54 -8.91 -2.30
CA ASN A 243 9.73 -7.82 -1.32
C ASN A 243 9.81 -6.40 -1.91
N VAL A 244 8.64 -5.82 -2.14
CA VAL A 244 8.50 -4.36 -2.17
C VAL A 244 7.95 -3.87 -0.81
N PRO A 245 8.51 -2.78 -0.24
CA PRO A 245 8.03 -2.25 1.04
C PRO A 245 6.61 -1.66 0.94
N LEU A 246 6.20 -1.29 -0.28
CA LEU A 246 4.90 -0.71 -0.60
C LEU A 246 4.24 -1.55 -1.69
N PRO A 247 3.23 -2.37 -1.34
CA PRO A 247 2.45 -3.11 -2.32
C PRO A 247 1.70 -2.16 -3.26
N SER A 248 1.73 -2.47 -4.56
CA SER A 248 1.01 -1.76 -5.61
C SER A 248 0.48 -2.73 -6.66
N ALA A 249 -0.53 -2.33 -7.42
CA ALA A 249 -0.99 -3.07 -8.57
C ALA A 249 0.07 -3.12 -9.69
N TYR A 250 -0.05 -4.12 -10.55
CA TYR A 250 0.80 -4.34 -11.72
C TYR A 250 0.91 -3.10 -12.63
N GLY A 251 2.08 -2.93 -13.26
CA GLY A 251 2.33 -1.93 -14.31
C GLY A 251 3.75 -2.04 -14.87
N ASP A 252 3.89 -2.25 -16.18
CA ASP A 252 5.20 -2.42 -16.83
C ASP A 252 5.94 -1.09 -16.99
N LYS A 253 5.20 -0.06 -17.39
CA LYS A 253 5.69 1.31 -17.38
C LYS A 253 5.99 1.61 -15.94
N ALA A 254 7.25 1.92 -15.65
CA ALA A 254 7.64 2.45 -14.37
C ALA A 254 6.91 3.78 -14.17
N GLY A 255 5.64 3.71 -13.73
CA GLY A 255 5.05 4.76 -12.93
C GLY A 255 5.94 4.96 -11.70
N PRO A 256 5.74 6.03 -10.91
CA PRO A 256 6.50 6.26 -9.70
C PRO A 256 6.19 5.14 -8.69
N ARG A 257 6.79 3.96 -8.88
CA ARG A 257 6.95 2.94 -7.86
C ARG A 257 7.66 3.69 -6.76
N GLY A 258 6.97 3.89 -5.63
CA GLY A 258 7.58 4.50 -4.45
C GLY A 258 8.97 3.87 -4.25
N PRO A 259 9.97 4.66 -3.83
CA PRO A 259 11.37 4.29 -3.96
C PRO A 259 11.57 2.84 -3.55
N VAL A 260 11.81 2.00 -4.56
CA VAL A 260 12.34 0.68 -4.32
C VAL A 260 13.76 0.98 -3.88
N GLU A 261 13.97 1.11 -2.58
CA GLU A 261 15.30 0.98 -1.99
C GLU A 261 15.75 -0.48 -2.18
N ARG A 262 15.92 -0.88 -3.44
CA ARG A 262 16.88 -1.92 -3.81
C ARG A 262 18.23 -1.25 -3.64
N SER A 263 18.65 -1.07 -2.40
CA SER A 263 20.06 -1.20 -2.09
C SER A 263 20.43 -2.64 -2.48
N ASN A 264 20.86 -2.80 -3.74
CA ASN A 264 21.42 -4.04 -4.25
C ASN A 264 22.71 -4.28 -3.45
N HIS A 265 22.60 -5.05 -2.37
CA HIS A 265 23.74 -5.47 -1.55
C HIS A 265 24.44 -6.71 -2.14
N SER A 266 24.01 -7.18 -3.33
CA SER A 266 24.69 -8.24 -4.07
C SER A 266 26.08 -7.74 -4.46
N GLY A 267 27.09 -8.12 -3.68
CA GLY A 267 28.47 -7.64 -3.81
C GLY A 267 28.87 -6.54 -2.82
N ASP A 268 28.10 -6.29 -1.76
CA ASP A 268 28.47 -5.37 -0.68
C ASP A 268 29.72 -5.88 0.07
N PRO A 269 30.88 -5.20 -0.05
CA PRO A 269 32.09 -5.60 0.64
C PRO A 269 31.93 -5.58 2.16
N LEU A 270 31.06 -4.71 2.69
CA LEU A 270 30.74 -4.65 4.11
C LEU A 270 30.05 -5.91 4.58
N LEU A 271 29.03 -6.37 3.86
CA LEU A 271 28.34 -7.60 4.22
C LEU A 271 29.29 -8.81 4.19
N ALA A 272 30.14 -8.90 3.16
CA ALA A 272 31.14 -9.96 3.05
C ALA A 272 32.14 -9.92 4.23
N TYR A 273 32.60 -8.72 4.60
CA TYR A 273 33.47 -8.52 5.76
C TYR A 273 32.78 -8.94 7.06
N LEU A 274 31.55 -8.49 7.31
CA LEU A 274 30.81 -8.85 8.51
C LEU A 274 30.64 -10.37 8.62
N LEU A 275 30.19 -11.02 7.54
CA LEU A 275 30.06 -12.48 7.49
C LEU A 275 31.37 -13.20 7.81
N ALA A 276 32.50 -12.75 7.25
CA ALA A 276 33.79 -13.38 7.52
C ALA A 276 34.24 -13.25 8.99
N ASN A 277 33.77 -12.22 9.71
CA ASN A 277 34.25 -11.86 11.04
C ASN A 277 33.21 -12.02 12.17
N THR A 278 32.05 -12.63 11.91
CA THR A 278 31.00 -12.86 12.94
C THR A 278 30.49 -14.30 12.97
N GLN A 279 31.32 -15.28 12.65
CA GLN A 279 30.93 -16.70 12.64
C GLN A 279 30.68 -17.25 14.07
N ASP A 280 31.18 -16.56 15.08
CA ASP A 280 31.17 -16.92 16.49
C ASP A 280 30.30 -15.98 17.34
N VAL A 281 29.63 -15.01 16.71
CA VAL A 281 28.86 -13.95 17.38
C VAL A 281 27.40 -14.06 16.97
N PHE A 282 26.47 -13.81 17.89
CA PHE A 282 25.04 -13.91 17.57
C PHE A 282 24.60 -12.88 16.54
N TYR A 283 24.88 -11.58 16.76
CA TYR A 283 24.50 -10.52 15.83
C TYR A 283 25.57 -10.23 14.79
N LEU A 284 25.16 -10.16 13.52
CA LEU A 284 26.02 -9.76 12.39
C LEU A 284 26.56 -8.33 12.56
N ALA A 285 25.70 -7.40 12.99
CA ALA A 285 26.05 -6.04 13.38
C ALA A 285 24.88 -5.37 14.11
N ALA A 286 25.17 -4.28 14.83
CA ALA A 286 24.18 -3.29 15.22
C ALA A 286 24.15 -2.14 14.21
N VAL A 287 22.97 -1.81 13.69
CA VAL A 287 22.78 -0.77 12.66
C VAL A 287 21.77 0.28 13.14
N PRO A 288 21.78 1.50 12.55
CA PRO A 288 20.91 2.58 13.00
C PRO A 288 19.43 2.28 12.85
N SER A 289 19.01 1.63 11.75
CA SER A 289 17.60 1.37 11.45
C SER A 289 17.37 0.07 10.69
N SER A 290 16.11 -0.37 10.56
CA SER A 290 15.79 -1.53 9.72
C SER A 290 16.13 -1.30 8.24
N HIS A 291 16.07 -0.06 7.74
CA HIS A 291 16.47 0.26 6.37
C HIS A 291 17.94 -0.10 6.10
N ASP A 292 18.78 -0.10 7.13
CA ASP A 292 20.21 -0.38 7.01
C ASP A 292 20.54 -1.89 7.01
N GLY A 293 19.68 -2.73 7.58
CA GLY A 293 20.03 -4.12 7.88
C GLY A 293 18.95 -5.16 7.56
N SER A 294 17.74 -4.78 7.16
CA SER A 294 16.69 -5.75 6.81
C SER A 294 17.08 -6.60 5.61
N GLN A 295 17.75 -6.01 4.62
CA GLN A 295 18.20 -6.75 3.44
C GLN A 295 19.29 -7.77 3.80
N TRP A 296 20.20 -7.46 4.72
CA TRP A 296 21.20 -8.42 5.20
C TRP A 296 20.56 -9.64 5.87
N VAL A 297 19.50 -9.43 6.65
CA VAL A 297 18.73 -10.54 7.26
C VAL A 297 18.07 -11.40 6.19
N ILE A 298 17.49 -10.79 5.15
CA ILE A 298 16.85 -11.51 4.03
C ILE A 298 17.88 -12.32 3.24
N ASP A 299 19.04 -11.72 2.94
CA ASP A 299 20.06 -12.31 2.08
C ASP A 299 20.83 -13.44 2.79
N THR A 300 21.03 -13.33 4.11
CA THR A 300 21.94 -14.22 4.85
C THR A 300 21.26 -15.07 5.92
N GLY A 301 20.06 -14.69 6.38
CA GLY A 301 19.39 -15.29 7.53
C GLY A 301 20.04 -14.97 8.89
N GLN A 302 21.12 -14.18 8.92
CA GLN A 302 21.82 -13.78 10.15
C GLN A 302 21.06 -12.65 10.86
N PRO A 303 20.99 -12.64 12.20
CA PRO A 303 20.27 -11.60 12.92
C PRO A 303 21.08 -10.30 12.94
N VAL A 304 20.38 -9.17 12.77
CA VAL A 304 20.93 -7.81 12.84
C VAL A 304 20.21 -7.04 13.94
N LEU A 305 20.94 -6.29 14.75
CA LEU A 305 20.36 -5.48 15.84
C LEU A 305 20.02 -4.07 15.33
N TYR A 306 18.74 -3.68 15.37
CA TYR A 306 18.29 -2.35 14.97
C TYR A 306 18.25 -1.41 16.18
N MET A 307 19.21 -0.49 16.28
CA MET A 307 19.33 0.41 17.44
C MET A 307 18.18 1.40 17.54
N GLY A 308 17.70 1.91 16.40
CA GLY A 308 16.70 2.98 16.33
C GLY A 308 15.35 2.59 15.72
N GLY A 309 15.01 1.30 15.68
CA GLY A 309 13.75 0.82 15.10
C GLY A 309 13.67 0.98 13.58
N PHE A 310 12.50 1.32 13.03
CA PHE A 310 12.29 1.35 11.57
C PHE A 310 13.04 2.52 10.90
N ASN A 311 12.96 3.73 11.47
CA ASN A 311 13.53 4.95 10.89
C ASN A 311 14.76 5.50 11.65
N GLY A 312 15.30 4.75 12.61
CA GLY A 312 16.46 5.17 13.39
C GLY A 312 16.19 6.17 14.51
N ARG A 313 14.91 6.37 14.90
CA ARG A 313 14.48 7.39 15.88
C ARG A 313 13.87 6.80 17.14
N ASP A 314 13.55 5.51 17.14
CA ASP A 314 12.94 4.86 18.29
C ASP A 314 14.02 4.56 19.33
N PRO A 315 13.83 4.89 20.63
CA PRO A 315 14.80 4.57 21.68
C PRO A 315 14.70 3.09 22.06
N VAL A 316 15.09 2.19 21.14
CA VAL A 316 14.96 0.74 21.32
C VAL A 316 16.10 0.15 22.14
N VAL A 317 17.32 0.63 21.89
CA VAL A 317 18.56 0.13 22.51
C VAL A 317 19.39 1.32 23.00
N GLY A 318 19.84 1.29 24.25
CA GLY A 318 20.77 2.27 24.82
C GLY A 318 22.24 1.87 24.68
N ALA A 319 23.16 2.76 25.07
CA ALA A 319 24.59 2.43 25.10
C ALA A 319 24.90 1.29 26.09
N GLU A 320 24.23 1.29 27.26
CA GLU A 320 24.38 0.23 28.27
C GLU A 320 23.93 -1.14 27.75
N ASP A 321 22.83 -1.18 26.97
CA ASP A 321 22.35 -2.42 26.35
C ASP A 321 23.32 -2.95 25.28
N LEU A 322 23.95 -2.04 24.51
CA LEU A 322 24.97 -2.43 23.54
C LEU A 322 26.22 -2.96 24.24
N GLN A 323 26.67 -2.28 25.30
CA GLN A 323 27.79 -2.72 26.11
C GLN A 323 27.55 -4.11 26.70
N ALA A 324 26.38 -4.34 27.30
CA ALA A 324 26.03 -5.65 27.87
C ALA A 324 26.04 -6.78 26.82
N ARG A 325 25.70 -6.49 25.56
CA ARG A 325 25.77 -7.48 24.46
C ARG A 325 27.19 -7.72 23.96
N VAL A 326 28.04 -6.68 23.97
CA VAL A 326 29.47 -6.83 23.68
C VAL A 326 30.13 -7.68 24.78
N ASP A 327 29.88 -7.36 26.05
CA ASP A 327 30.40 -8.11 27.20
C ASP A 327 29.94 -9.57 27.21
N ALA A 328 28.73 -9.85 26.71
CA ALA A 328 28.19 -11.20 26.56
C ALA A 328 28.78 -11.98 25.36
N GLY A 329 29.54 -11.31 24.47
CA GLY A 329 30.05 -11.89 23.24
C GLY A 329 29.00 -12.02 22.12
N ASP A 330 27.83 -11.41 22.28
CA ASP A 330 26.71 -11.49 21.34
C ASP A 330 26.79 -10.45 20.21
N LEU A 331 27.60 -9.40 20.38
CA LEU A 331 27.74 -8.29 19.43
C LEU A 331 29.19 -7.84 19.33
N ARG A 332 29.71 -7.69 18.10
CA ARG A 332 31.09 -7.24 17.83
C ARG A 332 31.17 -5.95 17.01
N TYR A 333 30.24 -5.77 16.08
CA TYR A 333 30.30 -4.68 15.11
C TYR A 333 29.12 -3.72 15.24
N ILE A 334 29.42 -2.43 15.20
CA ILE A 334 28.41 -1.36 15.26
C ILE A 334 28.62 -0.40 14.09
N LEU A 335 27.59 -0.25 13.27
CA LEU A 335 27.56 0.68 12.15
C LEU A 335 26.88 1.98 12.57
N LEU A 336 27.58 3.10 12.41
CA LEU A 336 27.03 4.43 12.62
C LEU A 336 26.89 5.16 11.30
N ASN A 337 25.86 6.00 11.20
CA ASN A 337 25.77 6.99 10.14
C ASN A 337 26.92 8.00 10.30
N GLY A 338 27.46 8.50 9.19
CA GLY A 338 28.57 9.46 9.20
C GLY A 338 28.32 10.69 10.07
N ALA A 339 29.40 11.40 10.41
CA ALA A 339 29.38 12.53 11.34
C ALA A 339 28.33 13.60 10.95
N GLY A 340 27.18 13.59 11.62
CA GLY A 340 26.07 14.52 11.37
C GLY A 340 24.66 13.92 11.52
N SER A 341 24.53 12.60 11.57
CA SER A 341 23.25 11.94 11.86
C SER A 341 22.89 12.04 13.34
N ALA A 342 21.67 12.48 13.65
CA ALA A 342 21.13 12.56 15.01
C ALA A 342 20.78 11.17 15.59
N SER A 343 21.67 10.18 15.45
CA SER A 343 21.66 9.01 16.31
C SER A 343 21.89 9.49 17.74
N SER A 344 21.25 8.83 18.72
CA SER A 344 21.31 9.21 20.13
C SER A 344 22.75 9.57 20.52
N THR A 345 22.96 10.83 20.91
CA THR A 345 24.28 11.38 21.24
C THR A 345 25.04 10.50 22.24
N GLY A 346 24.32 9.78 23.10
CA GLY A 346 24.87 8.77 24.01
C GLY A 346 25.50 7.55 23.33
N ILE A 347 24.84 6.91 22.35
CA ILE A 347 25.41 5.72 21.67
C ILE A 347 26.62 6.14 20.85
N THR A 348 26.52 7.22 20.07
CA THR A 348 27.64 7.68 19.24
C THR A 348 28.85 8.09 20.08
N GLY A 349 28.62 8.72 21.23
CA GLY A 349 29.69 9.08 22.18
C GLY A 349 30.37 7.84 22.75
N TRP A 350 29.60 6.89 23.26
CA TRP A 350 30.10 5.64 23.82
C TRP A 350 30.89 4.81 22.79
N VAL A 351 30.33 4.58 21.60
CA VAL A 351 31.01 3.81 20.53
C VAL A 351 32.36 4.42 20.16
N ARG A 352 32.44 5.76 20.06
CA ARG A 352 33.70 6.43 19.71
C ARG A 352 34.74 6.40 20.82
N GLN A 353 34.31 6.21 22.07
CA GLN A 353 35.20 6.16 23.23
C GLN A 353 35.69 4.75 23.52
N GLU A 354 34.81 3.75 23.42
CA GLU A 354 35.08 2.38 23.86
C GLU A 354 35.38 1.42 22.70
N CYS A 355 35.07 1.77 21.45
CA CYS A 355 35.25 0.90 20.29
C CYS A 355 36.31 1.41 19.32
N VAL A 356 36.89 0.49 18.55
CA VAL A 356 37.95 0.77 17.57
C VAL A 356 37.34 0.96 16.19
N LEU A 357 37.79 2.00 15.48
CA LEU A 357 37.40 2.24 14.09
C LEU A 357 37.91 1.10 13.17
N VAL A 358 37.05 0.61 12.28
CA VAL A 358 37.43 -0.34 11.23
C VAL A 358 37.65 0.43 9.93
N ASP A 359 38.89 0.47 9.45
CA ASP A 359 39.29 1.30 8.30
C ASP A 359 38.77 0.79 6.94
N GLU A 360 38.51 -0.51 6.81
CA GLU A 360 37.99 -1.15 5.59
C GLU A 360 37.02 -2.29 5.96
N PRO A 361 35.91 -2.48 5.21
CA PRO A 361 35.59 -1.87 3.91
C PRO A 361 34.96 -0.47 4.01
N VAL A 362 35.28 0.40 3.04
CA VAL A 362 34.66 1.74 2.93
C VAL A 362 33.14 1.64 2.79
N THR A 363 32.43 2.14 3.79
CA THR A 363 30.97 2.20 3.80
C THR A 363 30.55 3.60 3.36
N GLY A 364 29.84 3.74 2.23
CA GLY A 364 29.52 5.02 1.58
C GLY A 364 28.83 6.05 2.50
N GLY A 365 29.62 6.81 3.27
CA GLY A 365 29.14 7.77 4.27
C GLY A 365 28.75 7.17 5.63
N ARG A 366 29.04 5.90 5.90
CA ARG A 366 28.83 5.26 7.21
C ARG A 366 30.18 4.92 7.84
N THR A 367 30.19 4.49 9.09
CA THR A 367 31.43 4.18 9.80
C THR A 367 31.23 2.95 10.66
N LEU A 368 32.07 1.94 10.45
CA LEU A 368 32.04 0.68 11.18
C LEU A 368 33.01 0.73 12.36
N TYR A 369 32.52 0.32 13.53
CA TYR A 369 33.32 0.19 14.74
C TYR A 369 33.31 -1.27 15.21
N ARG A 370 34.43 -1.72 15.76
CA ARG A 370 34.59 -3.00 16.43
C ARG A 370 34.71 -2.76 17.93
N CYS A 371 33.86 -3.41 18.71
CA CYS A 371 33.88 -3.37 20.17
C CYS A 371 34.26 -4.78 20.66
N ASP A 372 35.21 -4.86 21.58
CA ASP A 372 35.78 -6.10 22.12
C ASP A 372 35.72 -6.10 23.65
#